data_AF-D2I2N6-F1
#
_entry.id   AF-D2I2N6-F1
#
_cell.length_a   1.000
_cell.length_b   1.000
_cell.length_c   1.000
_cell.angle_alpha   90.00
_cell.angle_beta   90.00
_cell.angle_gamma   90.00
#
_symmetry.space_group_name_H-M   'P 1'
#
loop_
_entity.id
_entity.type
_entity.pdbx_description
1 polymer ?
#
loop_
_entity_poly.entity_id
_entity_poly.type
_entity_poly.pdbx_seq_one_letter_code
_entity_poly.pdbx_strand_id
1 'polypeptide(L)'
;LLTLSLSLFYPADTYRKAFVFPTESATSFVTLFAPVQKPLKAFTVCLQAYTDLTRPYSLFSYATRTQYNEILLFKERPGLYSVSVGGSDAYIKAPETFFAPKHFCVTWESKTGITELWVDGKAMVRTSLKKGYTVGAEASIILGQEQDSFGGRFDKNQSLLGDVGEVNMWDYVLSPDEISTVYNGGVFSPNFLNWQDLKYEIQGEVFLKNQLWP
;
A
#
# COMPACT_ATOMS: atom_id res chain seq x y z
N LEU A 1 20.18 -35.31 1.04
CA LEU A 1 19.46 -34.74 2.20
C LEU A 1 19.01 -33.33 1.81
N LEU A 2 17.73 -33.15 1.46
CA LEU A 2 17.15 -31.83 1.26
C LEU A 2 16.90 -31.21 2.64
N THR A 3 17.59 -30.13 2.95
CA THR A 3 17.24 -29.27 4.09
C THR A 3 16.00 -28.46 3.72
N LEU A 4 14.82 -28.89 4.17
CA LEU A 4 13.67 -28.01 4.26
C LEU A 4 13.97 -26.96 5.35
N SER A 5 14.27 -25.73 4.95
CA SER A 5 14.22 -24.59 5.87
C SER A 5 12.75 -24.36 6.24
N LEU A 6 12.33 -24.82 7.42
CA LEU A 6 11.08 -24.35 8.02
C LEU A 6 11.27 -22.87 8.37
N SER A 7 10.76 -21.99 7.53
CA SER A 7 10.50 -20.60 7.91
C SER A 7 9.43 -20.63 9.00
N LEU A 8 9.87 -20.45 10.25
CA LEU A 8 9.00 -20.26 11.41
C LEU A 8 8.31 -18.90 11.27
N PHE A 9 7.09 -18.89 10.75
CA PHE A 9 6.20 -17.72 10.82
C PHE A 9 5.71 -17.58 12.26
N TYR A 10 6.41 -16.79 13.08
CA TYR A 10 5.77 -16.24 14.28
C TYR A 10 4.77 -15.18 13.80
N PRO A 11 3.51 -15.17 14.26
CA PRO A 11 2.65 -14.01 14.06
C PRO A 11 3.31 -12.84 14.78
N ALA A 12 4.01 -12.01 14.02
CA ALA A 12 4.58 -10.81 14.56
C ALA A 12 3.41 -9.88 14.86
N ASP A 13 3.17 -9.65 16.14
CA ASP A 13 2.18 -8.67 16.59
C ASP A 13 2.56 -7.29 16.04
N THR A 14 1.90 -6.90 14.97
CA THR A 14 1.98 -5.63 14.23
C THR A 14 1.10 -4.56 14.85
N TYR A 15 0.31 -4.91 15.87
CA TYR A 15 -0.53 -3.94 16.59
C TYR A 15 0.31 -2.79 17.12
N ARG A 16 -0.07 -1.56 16.78
CA ARG A 16 0.64 -0.32 17.14
C ARG A 16 2.10 -0.28 16.69
N LYS A 17 2.42 -0.95 15.59
CA LYS A 17 3.76 -0.95 14.99
C LYS A 17 3.73 -0.46 13.55
N ALA A 18 4.90 -0.05 13.10
CA ALA A 18 5.19 0.37 11.73
C ALA A 18 6.50 -0.27 11.25
N PHE A 19 6.61 -0.51 9.95
CA PHE A 19 7.87 -0.78 9.29
C PHE A 19 8.62 0.52 9.07
N VAL A 20 9.90 0.53 9.43
CA VAL A 20 10.81 1.66 9.32
C VAL A 20 11.85 1.36 8.24
N PHE A 21 11.93 2.25 7.25
CA PHE A 21 12.92 2.30 6.18
C PHE A 21 13.88 3.48 6.46
N PRO A 22 14.98 3.27 7.20
CA PRO A 22 15.79 4.37 7.72
C PRO A 22 16.76 4.95 6.69
N THR A 23 16.99 4.24 5.57
CA THR A 23 17.98 4.61 4.56
C THR A 23 17.38 4.49 3.16
N GLU A 24 17.69 5.46 2.29
CA GLU A 24 17.38 5.35 0.86
C GLU A 24 18.14 4.16 0.26
N SER A 25 17.44 3.24 -0.38
CA SER A 25 18.04 2.06 -1.01
C SER A 25 17.15 1.51 -2.12
N ALA A 26 17.70 0.62 -2.94
CA ALA A 26 16.92 -0.22 -3.85
C ALA A 26 16.83 -1.68 -3.33
N THR A 27 17.07 -1.90 -2.05
CA THR A 27 17.25 -3.25 -1.46
C THR A 27 16.46 -3.48 -0.18
N SER A 28 15.97 -2.41 0.46
CA SER A 28 15.14 -2.50 1.66
C SER A 28 13.66 -2.47 1.26
N PHE A 29 12.94 -3.56 1.54
CA PHE A 29 11.51 -3.70 1.24
C PHE A 29 10.84 -4.72 2.16
N VAL A 30 9.51 -4.68 2.20
CA VAL A 30 8.69 -5.70 2.87
C VAL A 30 7.74 -6.32 1.86
N THR A 31 7.74 -7.65 1.76
CA THR A 31 6.75 -8.41 0.99
C THR A 31 5.57 -8.75 1.87
N LEU A 32 4.34 -8.43 1.43
CA LEU A 32 3.10 -8.76 2.13
C LEU A 32 2.40 -9.95 1.47
N PHE A 33 1.89 -10.88 2.29
CA PHE A 33 1.21 -12.08 1.81
C PHE A 33 -0.28 -12.04 2.15
N ALA A 34 -1.12 -11.82 1.15
CA ALA A 34 -2.57 -12.00 1.27
C ALA A 34 -2.92 -13.49 1.40
N PRO A 35 -3.79 -13.91 2.34
CA PRO A 35 -4.14 -15.31 2.56
C PRO A 35 -4.79 -15.98 1.33
N VAL A 36 -5.57 -15.22 0.57
CA VAL A 36 -6.24 -15.68 -0.65
C VAL A 36 -6.04 -14.64 -1.74
N GLN A 37 -5.21 -14.98 -2.73
CA GLN A 37 -5.03 -14.14 -3.91
C GLN A 37 -6.02 -14.56 -4.98
N LYS A 38 -6.89 -13.64 -5.36
CA LYS A 38 -7.94 -13.84 -6.36
C LYS A 38 -8.06 -12.58 -7.23
N PRO A 39 -8.61 -12.70 -8.45
CA PRO A 39 -8.85 -11.52 -9.27
C PRO A 39 -9.80 -10.55 -8.58
N LEU A 40 -9.51 -9.25 -8.63
CA LEU A 40 -10.31 -8.23 -7.96
C LEU A 40 -11.14 -7.43 -8.96
N LYS A 41 -12.42 -7.26 -8.63
CA LYS A 41 -13.36 -6.37 -9.34
C LYS A 41 -13.58 -5.05 -8.62
N ALA A 42 -13.13 -4.95 -7.39
CA ALA A 42 -13.05 -3.73 -6.62
C ALA A 42 -11.96 -3.92 -5.55
N PHE A 43 -11.46 -2.83 -5.00
CA PHE A 43 -10.64 -2.89 -3.81
C PHE A 43 -10.73 -1.60 -3.01
N THR A 44 -10.35 -1.71 -1.74
CA THR A 44 -9.92 -0.58 -0.91
C THR A 44 -8.58 -0.94 -0.28
N VAL A 45 -7.59 -0.06 -0.34
CA VAL A 45 -6.34 -0.19 0.43
C VAL A 45 -6.19 1.04 1.30
N CYS A 46 -5.91 0.85 2.58
CA CYS A 46 -5.61 1.92 3.52
C CYS A 46 -4.25 1.68 4.18
N LEU A 47 -3.51 2.74 4.48
CA LEU A 47 -2.23 2.70 5.18
C LEU A 47 -1.94 4.04 5.87
N GLN A 48 -1.09 4.01 6.88
CA GLN A 48 -0.42 5.20 7.41
C GLN A 48 1.02 5.26 6.95
N ALA A 49 1.49 6.46 6.61
CA ALA A 49 2.88 6.68 6.27
C ALA A 49 3.40 8.00 6.87
N TYR A 50 4.68 8.02 7.23
CA TYR A 50 5.37 9.20 7.72
C TYR A 50 6.76 9.31 7.10
N THR A 51 7.03 10.42 6.43
CA THR A 51 8.27 10.69 5.70
C THR A 51 8.49 12.20 5.57
N ASP A 52 9.75 12.61 5.42
CA ASP A 52 10.15 13.98 5.11
C ASP A 52 10.62 14.13 3.64
N LEU A 53 10.46 13.09 2.82
CA LEU A 53 10.84 13.10 1.42
C LEU A 53 10.02 14.13 0.61
N THR A 54 10.72 14.88 -0.24
CA THR A 54 10.12 15.78 -1.24
C THR A 54 10.26 15.28 -2.68
N ARG A 55 11.13 14.28 -2.89
CA ARG A 55 11.25 13.55 -4.16
C ARG A 55 10.08 12.58 -4.33
N PRO A 56 9.88 12.00 -5.52
CA PRO A 56 8.89 10.96 -5.72
C PRO A 56 9.19 9.69 -4.90
N TYR A 57 8.16 8.97 -4.46
CA TYR A 57 8.30 7.69 -3.77
C TYR A 57 7.02 6.84 -3.79
N SER A 58 7.19 5.51 -3.70
CA SER A 58 6.10 4.53 -3.58
C SER A 58 5.61 4.41 -2.14
N LEU A 59 4.28 4.43 -1.96
CA LEU A 59 3.63 4.14 -0.68
C LEU A 59 3.14 2.68 -0.61
N PHE A 60 2.66 2.15 -1.73
CA PHE A 60 2.16 0.79 -1.85
C PHE A 60 2.29 0.31 -3.30
N SER A 61 2.97 -0.82 -3.52
CA SER A 61 3.16 -1.39 -4.86
C SER A 61 2.62 -2.82 -4.92
N TYR A 62 1.70 -3.08 -5.84
CA TYR A 62 1.13 -4.38 -6.13
C TYR A 62 1.39 -4.69 -7.61
N ALA A 63 2.17 -5.74 -7.85
CA ALA A 63 2.56 -6.19 -9.17
C ALA A 63 2.03 -7.60 -9.44
N THR A 64 1.61 -7.84 -10.67
CA THR A 64 1.37 -9.18 -11.22
C THR A 64 2.49 -9.53 -12.21
N ARG A 65 2.55 -10.79 -12.63
CA ARG A 65 3.55 -11.23 -13.62
C ARG A 65 3.44 -10.51 -14.97
N THR A 66 2.27 -9.93 -15.27
CA THR A 66 1.98 -9.30 -16.57
C THR A 66 1.86 -7.78 -16.50
N GLN A 67 1.73 -7.21 -15.31
CA GLN A 67 1.57 -5.77 -15.09
C GLN A 67 2.15 -5.41 -13.73
N TYR A 68 3.19 -4.60 -13.72
CA TYR A 68 3.93 -4.26 -12.51
C TYR A 68 3.30 -3.08 -11.74
N ASN A 69 2.65 -2.15 -12.45
CA ASN A 69 1.79 -1.11 -11.87
C ASN A 69 0.32 -1.56 -11.85
N GLU A 70 0.05 -2.75 -11.30
CA GLU A 70 -1.30 -3.31 -11.28
C GLU A 70 -2.18 -2.60 -10.25
N ILE A 71 -1.66 -2.33 -9.04
CA ILE A 71 -2.15 -1.31 -8.12
C ILE A 71 -0.94 -0.56 -7.56
N LEU A 72 -0.90 0.75 -7.70
CA LEU A 72 0.18 1.57 -7.15
C LEU A 72 -0.42 2.83 -6.52
N LEU A 73 0.01 3.14 -5.30
CA LEU A 73 -0.15 4.46 -4.69
C LEU A 73 1.23 5.10 -4.61
N PHE A 74 1.41 6.21 -5.32
CA PHE A 74 2.71 6.85 -5.48
C PHE A 74 2.61 8.35 -5.20
N LYS A 75 3.59 8.88 -4.46
CA LYS A 75 3.76 10.31 -4.26
C LYS A 75 4.62 10.83 -5.41
N GLU A 76 4.03 11.67 -6.26
CA GLU A 76 4.77 12.28 -7.38
C GLU A 76 5.65 13.42 -6.91
N ARG A 77 5.09 14.28 -6.06
CA ARG A 77 5.72 15.49 -5.52
C ARG A 77 4.80 16.08 -4.45
N PRO A 78 5.23 17.11 -3.68
CA PRO A 78 4.36 17.77 -2.73
C PRO A 78 3.00 18.17 -3.34
N GLY A 79 1.90 17.77 -2.69
CA GLY A 79 0.52 18.02 -3.10
C GLY A 79 -0.02 17.18 -4.27
N LEU A 80 0.76 16.25 -4.84
CA LEU A 80 0.34 15.43 -5.98
C LEU A 80 0.64 13.95 -5.76
N TYR A 81 -0.39 13.13 -5.93
CA TYR A 81 -0.34 11.67 -5.83
C TYR A 81 -0.79 11.07 -7.15
N SER A 82 -0.24 9.91 -7.52
CA SER A 82 -0.78 9.07 -8.57
C SER A 82 -1.32 7.78 -7.98
N VAL A 83 -2.46 7.36 -8.54
CA VAL A 83 -3.04 6.03 -8.31
C VAL A 83 -3.04 5.29 -9.63
N SER A 84 -2.42 4.12 -9.66
CA SER A 84 -2.42 3.25 -10.84
C SER A 84 -3.37 2.09 -10.64
N VAL A 85 -4.10 1.74 -11.71
CA VAL A 85 -4.80 0.46 -11.84
C VAL A 85 -4.48 -0.12 -13.21
N GLY A 86 -4.02 -1.36 -13.27
CA GLY A 86 -3.75 -2.06 -14.53
C GLY A 86 -2.86 -1.28 -15.50
N GLY A 87 -1.84 -0.60 -14.97
CA GLY A 87 -0.88 0.24 -15.71
C GLY A 87 -1.41 1.57 -16.23
N SER A 88 -2.57 2.04 -15.74
CA SER A 88 -3.09 3.38 -16.07
C SER A 88 -3.16 4.25 -14.82
N ASP A 89 -2.73 5.49 -14.94
CA ASP A 89 -2.58 6.41 -13.80
C ASP A 89 -3.67 7.49 -13.78
N ALA A 90 -4.12 7.81 -12.57
CA ALA A 90 -4.82 9.06 -12.29
C ALA A 90 -3.99 9.92 -11.33
N TYR A 91 -3.79 11.18 -11.70
CA TYR A 91 -3.09 12.16 -10.89
C TYR A 91 -4.09 12.97 -10.06
N ILE A 92 -3.97 12.87 -8.74
CA ILE A 92 -4.92 13.44 -7.78
C ILE A 92 -4.19 14.43 -6.88
N LYS A 93 -4.70 15.67 -6.82
CA LYS A 93 -4.19 16.70 -5.92
C LYS A 93 -4.78 16.51 -4.53
N ALA A 94 -3.95 16.68 -3.50
CA ALA A 94 -4.39 16.68 -2.11
C ALA A 94 -3.63 17.75 -1.30
N PRO A 95 -4.18 18.23 -0.19
CA PRO A 95 -3.50 19.18 0.69
C PRO A 95 -2.15 18.64 1.15
N GLU A 96 -1.12 19.48 1.04
CA GLU A 96 0.21 19.14 1.53
C GLU A 96 0.38 19.62 2.96
N THR A 97 0.82 18.71 3.83
CA THR A 97 1.33 19.04 5.16
C THR A 97 2.65 18.32 5.33
N PHE A 98 3.70 19.08 5.62
CA PHE A 98 5.03 18.54 5.88
C PHE A 98 5.15 18.08 7.32
N PHE A 99 6.02 17.10 7.57
CA PHE A 99 6.41 16.66 8.91
C PHE A 99 5.24 16.18 9.79
N ALA A 100 4.24 15.55 9.18
CA ALA A 100 3.15 14.87 9.89
C ALA A 100 2.85 13.50 9.25
N PRO A 101 2.56 12.45 10.05
CA PRO A 101 2.01 11.21 9.53
C PRO A 101 0.71 11.47 8.76
N LYS A 102 0.47 10.68 7.72
CA LYS A 102 -0.73 10.75 6.90
C LYS A 102 -1.38 9.40 6.78
N HIS A 103 -2.71 9.40 6.88
CA HIS A 103 -3.53 8.23 6.58
C HIS A 103 -4.05 8.33 5.16
N PHE A 104 -3.82 7.29 4.37
CA PHE A 104 -4.28 7.18 2.99
C PHE A 104 -5.29 6.05 2.88
N CYS A 105 -6.36 6.27 2.09
CA CYS A 105 -7.13 5.17 1.51
C CYS A 105 -7.29 5.39 0.01
N VAL A 106 -7.18 4.32 -0.76
CA VAL A 106 -7.51 4.29 -2.19
C VAL A 106 -8.62 3.29 -2.41
N THR A 107 -9.68 3.69 -3.12
CA THR A 107 -10.74 2.79 -3.58
C THR A 107 -10.78 2.75 -5.09
N TRP A 108 -11.16 1.59 -5.65
CA TRP A 108 -11.44 1.44 -7.08
C TRP A 108 -12.55 0.41 -7.31
N GLU A 109 -13.44 0.68 -8.26
CA GLU A 109 -14.50 -0.23 -8.68
C GLU A 109 -14.47 -0.48 -10.20
N SER A 110 -14.37 -1.73 -10.63
CA SER A 110 -14.37 -2.12 -12.04
C SER A 110 -15.62 -1.65 -12.79
N LYS A 111 -16.80 -1.78 -12.17
CA LYS A 111 -18.10 -1.52 -12.82
C LYS A 111 -18.19 -0.10 -13.38
N THR A 112 -17.71 0.88 -12.63
CA THR A 112 -17.76 2.30 -12.99
C THR A 112 -16.39 2.85 -13.41
N GLY A 113 -15.32 2.19 -13.00
CA GLY A 113 -13.95 2.69 -13.05
C GLY A 113 -13.67 3.77 -12.00
N ILE A 114 -14.64 4.13 -11.15
CA ILE A 114 -14.45 5.20 -10.17
C ILE A 114 -13.27 4.84 -9.26
N THR A 115 -12.36 5.79 -9.14
CA THR A 115 -11.19 5.72 -8.26
C THR A 115 -11.25 6.89 -7.30
N GLU A 116 -11.03 6.61 -6.02
CA GLU A 116 -11.01 7.64 -4.98
C GLU A 116 -9.69 7.56 -4.22
N LEU A 117 -9.12 8.73 -3.92
CA LEU A 117 -8.06 8.88 -2.93
C LEU A 117 -8.63 9.64 -1.74
N TRP A 118 -8.37 9.14 -0.55
CA TRP A 118 -8.70 9.76 0.72
C TRP A 118 -7.40 10.05 1.47
N VAL A 119 -7.27 11.27 1.99
CA VAL A 119 -6.12 11.70 2.80
C VAL A 119 -6.66 12.25 4.11
N ASP A 120 -6.21 11.68 5.22
CA ASP A 120 -6.60 12.06 6.59
C ASP A 120 -8.13 12.10 6.75
N GLY A 121 -8.80 11.06 6.25
CA GLY A 121 -10.26 10.88 6.31
C GLY A 121 -11.05 11.76 5.33
N LYS A 122 -10.40 12.55 4.48
CA LYS A 122 -11.06 13.45 3.52
C LYS A 122 -10.94 12.94 2.10
N ALA A 123 -12.07 12.85 1.40
CA ALA A 123 -12.11 12.45 -0.01
C ALA A 123 -11.50 13.55 -0.91
N MET A 124 -10.66 13.12 -1.85
CA MET A 124 -10.25 13.93 -2.99
C MET A 124 -11.26 13.81 -4.14
N VAL A 125 -11.07 14.58 -5.21
CA VAL A 125 -11.94 14.51 -6.39
C VAL A 125 -11.90 13.10 -6.99
N ARG A 126 -13.08 12.52 -7.22
CA ARG A 126 -13.23 11.23 -7.91
C ARG A 126 -12.67 11.31 -9.32
N THR A 127 -11.99 10.26 -9.73
CA THR A 127 -11.50 10.07 -11.10
C THR A 127 -12.00 8.72 -11.64
N SER A 128 -11.61 8.36 -12.87
CA SER A 128 -11.97 7.08 -13.46
C SER A 128 -10.76 6.40 -14.08
N LEU A 129 -10.55 5.14 -13.74
CA LEU A 129 -9.52 4.26 -14.30
C LEU A 129 -10.13 2.92 -14.69
N LYS A 130 -9.70 2.38 -15.84
CA LYS A 130 -9.86 0.97 -16.20
C LYS A 130 -11.26 0.39 -15.98
N LYS A 131 -12.33 1.11 -16.38
CA LYS A 131 -13.70 0.58 -16.32
C LYS A 131 -13.78 -0.79 -17.01
N GLY A 132 -14.41 -1.76 -16.36
CA GLY A 132 -14.57 -3.14 -16.82
C GLY A 132 -13.35 -4.05 -16.58
N TYR A 133 -12.21 -3.49 -16.15
CA TYR A 133 -10.97 -4.26 -15.93
C TYR A 133 -11.09 -5.24 -14.76
N THR A 134 -10.18 -6.21 -14.71
CA THR A 134 -10.05 -7.13 -13.58
C THR A 134 -8.62 -7.03 -13.13
N VAL A 135 -8.40 -6.65 -11.88
CA VAL A 135 -7.06 -6.72 -11.29
C VAL A 135 -6.66 -8.19 -11.18
N GLY A 136 -5.47 -8.52 -11.66
CA GLY A 136 -4.95 -9.88 -11.70
C GLY A 136 -4.78 -10.51 -10.32
N ALA A 137 -4.86 -11.83 -10.27
CA ALA A 137 -4.44 -12.62 -9.10
C ALA A 137 -2.90 -12.83 -9.10
N GLU A 138 -2.39 -13.58 -8.13
CA GLU A 138 -0.96 -13.95 -8.05
C GLU A 138 -0.04 -12.72 -8.01
N ALA A 139 -0.21 -11.91 -6.98
CA ALA A 139 0.46 -10.65 -6.80
C ALA A 139 1.67 -10.71 -5.86
N SER A 140 2.67 -9.91 -6.23
CA SER A 140 3.75 -9.46 -5.37
C SER A 140 3.38 -8.09 -4.80
N ILE A 141 3.21 -8.03 -3.47
CA ILE A 141 2.77 -6.82 -2.76
C ILE A 141 3.95 -6.32 -1.94
N ILE A 142 4.44 -5.13 -2.23
CA ILE A 142 5.66 -4.57 -1.68
C ILE A 142 5.40 -3.20 -1.03
N LEU A 143 6.01 -3.03 0.14
CA LEU A 143 6.21 -1.75 0.80
C LEU A 143 7.69 -1.35 0.72
N GLY A 144 7.96 -0.05 0.65
CA GLY A 144 9.31 0.51 0.64
C GLY A 144 9.89 0.74 -0.75
N GLN A 145 9.38 0.06 -1.78
CA GLN A 145 9.88 0.14 -3.16
C GLN A 145 8.74 0.19 -4.18
N GLU A 146 9.07 0.70 -5.37
CA GLU A 146 8.24 0.66 -6.58
C GLU A 146 8.74 -0.48 -7.49
N GLN A 147 7.84 -1.29 -8.03
CA GLN A 147 8.16 -2.53 -8.75
C GLN A 147 8.12 -2.29 -10.26
N ASP A 148 9.25 -2.43 -10.97
CA ASP A 148 9.29 -2.49 -12.46
C ASP A 148 9.30 -3.94 -12.99
N SER A 149 9.07 -4.90 -12.11
CA SER A 149 8.85 -6.31 -12.42
C SER A 149 8.19 -7.02 -11.24
N PHE A 150 7.70 -8.23 -11.46
CA PHE A 150 7.13 -9.05 -10.40
C PHE A 150 8.16 -9.30 -9.27
N GLY A 151 8.02 -8.59 -8.14
CA GLY A 151 8.87 -8.72 -6.96
C GLY A 151 10.25 -8.05 -7.06
N GLY A 152 10.48 -7.13 -8.00
CA GLY A 152 11.83 -6.56 -8.17
C GLY A 152 11.95 -5.44 -9.18
N ARG A 153 13.21 -5.19 -9.62
CA ARG A 153 13.64 -4.04 -10.43
C ARG A 153 13.31 -2.69 -9.75
N PHE A 154 13.71 -2.58 -8.50
CA PHE A 154 13.51 -1.36 -7.73
C PHE A 154 14.47 -0.24 -8.18
N ASP A 155 13.99 1.00 -8.24
CA ASP A 155 14.81 2.21 -8.31
C ASP A 155 14.85 2.89 -6.94
N LYS A 156 16.07 3.10 -6.41
CA LYS A 156 16.28 3.81 -5.14
C LYS A 156 15.64 5.20 -5.13
N ASN A 157 15.53 5.87 -6.28
CA ASN A 157 14.95 7.21 -6.38
C ASN A 157 13.43 7.22 -6.16
N GLN A 158 12.78 6.04 -6.19
CA GLN A 158 11.36 5.82 -5.91
C GLN A 158 11.12 5.15 -4.54
N SER A 159 12.18 4.87 -3.78
CA SER A 159 12.08 4.19 -2.48
C SER A 159 11.48 5.09 -1.40
N LEU A 160 10.76 4.48 -0.46
CA LEU A 160 10.32 5.16 0.77
C LEU A 160 11.49 5.25 1.76
N LEU A 161 11.67 6.44 2.33
CA LEU A 161 12.45 6.67 3.54
C LEU A 161 11.48 7.15 4.62
N GLY A 162 11.38 6.43 5.73
CA GLY A 162 10.44 6.72 6.81
C GLY A 162 9.63 5.50 7.25
N ASP A 163 8.43 5.74 7.74
CA ASP A 163 7.60 4.75 8.43
C ASP A 163 6.33 4.45 7.62
N VAL A 164 5.91 3.18 7.59
CA VAL A 164 4.62 2.76 7.04
C VAL A 164 3.98 1.70 7.94
N GLY A 165 2.68 1.79 8.18
CA GLY A 165 1.96 0.82 8.99
C GLY A 165 0.46 0.90 8.78
N GLU A 166 -0.30 0.16 9.59
CA GLU A 166 -1.76 0.08 9.49
C GLU A 166 -2.24 -0.27 8.06
N VAL A 167 -1.46 -1.11 7.35
CA VAL A 167 -1.74 -1.50 5.97
C VAL A 167 -2.85 -2.54 5.95
N ASN A 168 -4.04 -2.13 5.50
CA ASN A 168 -5.23 -2.97 5.42
C ASN A 168 -5.81 -2.91 4.01
N MET A 169 -6.35 -4.04 3.54
CA MET A 169 -6.93 -4.13 2.19
C MET A 169 -8.19 -4.98 2.18
N TRP A 170 -9.17 -4.52 1.39
CA TRP A 170 -10.46 -5.15 1.14
C TRP A 170 -10.64 -5.41 -0.36
N ASP A 171 -11.39 -6.45 -0.71
CA ASP A 171 -11.77 -6.77 -2.10
C ASP A 171 -13.08 -6.07 -2.57
N TYR A 172 -13.49 -5.03 -1.84
CA TYR A 172 -14.65 -4.18 -2.12
C TYR A 172 -14.35 -2.71 -1.83
N VAL A 173 -15.23 -1.83 -2.31
CA VAL A 173 -15.16 -0.39 -2.02
C VAL A 173 -15.78 -0.12 -0.65
N LEU A 174 -15.00 0.46 0.25
CA LEU A 174 -15.52 1.00 1.50
C LEU A 174 -16.35 2.26 1.25
N SER A 175 -17.43 2.40 1.99
CA SER A 175 -18.22 3.63 2.07
C SER A 175 -17.47 4.73 2.83
N PRO A 176 -17.88 6.01 2.69
CA PRO A 176 -17.32 7.11 3.47
C PRO A 176 -17.32 6.89 4.98
N ASP A 177 -18.38 6.29 5.52
CA ASP A 177 -18.49 6.03 6.97
C ASP A 177 -17.53 4.92 7.42
N GLU A 178 -17.32 3.90 6.59
CA GLU A 178 -16.33 2.85 6.84
C GLU A 178 -14.90 3.40 6.77
N ILE A 179 -14.59 4.26 5.79
CA ILE A 179 -13.28 4.93 5.70
C ILE A 179 -13.04 5.83 6.91
N SER A 180 -14.07 6.59 7.34
CA SER A 180 -14.02 7.37 8.57
C SER A 180 -13.76 6.50 9.80
N THR A 181 -14.40 5.33 9.87
CA THR A 181 -14.18 4.36 10.95
C THR A 181 -12.73 3.87 10.97
N VAL A 182 -12.18 3.49 9.82
CA VAL A 182 -10.77 3.05 9.68
C VAL A 182 -9.81 4.17 10.08
N TYR A 183 -10.03 5.40 9.61
CA TYR A 183 -9.20 6.56 9.95
C TYR A 183 -9.15 6.84 11.46
N ASN A 184 -10.27 6.65 12.16
CA ASN A 184 -10.35 6.85 13.61
C ASN A 184 -9.85 5.64 14.44
N GLY A 185 -9.20 4.65 13.81
CA GLY A 185 -8.69 3.45 14.48
C GLY A 185 -9.78 2.46 14.91
N GLY A 186 -10.98 2.56 14.31
CA GLY A 186 -12.07 1.64 14.54
C GLY A 186 -11.76 0.24 13.99
N VAL A 187 -12.31 -0.78 14.64
CA VAL A 187 -12.15 -2.17 14.18
C VAL A 187 -13.04 -2.40 12.97
N PHE A 188 -12.43 -2.51 11.80
CA PHE A 188 -13.11 -2.90 10.57
C PHE A 188 -12.33 -4.05 9.95
N SER A 189 -12.95 -5.23 9.78
CA SER A 189 -12.23 -6.47 9.45
C SER A 189 -11.86 -6.52 7.95
N PRO A 190 -10.57 -6.36 7.58
CA PRO A 190 -10.13 -6.53 6.21
C PRO A 190 -10.11 -8.00 5.81
N ASN A 191 -10.50 -8.28 4.57
CA ASN A 191 -10.60 -9.63 4.03
C ASN A 191 -9.51 -9.97 3.00
N PHE A 192 -8.62 -9.04 2.68
CA PHE A 192 -7.52 -9.24 1.73
C PHE A 192 -6.13 -9.11 2.40
N LEU A 193 -5.84 -7.98 3.03
CA LEU A 193 -4.66 -7.79 3.90
C LEU A 193 -5.12 -7.28 5.25
N ASN A 194 -4.77 -7.99 6.33
CA ASN A 194 -5.10 -7.58 7.69
C ASN A 194 -3.83 -7.18 8.43
N TRP A 195 -3.71 -5.91 8.80
CA TRP A 195 -2.54 -5.45 9.54
C TRP A 195 -2.36 -6.23 10.83
N GLN A 196 -3.44 -6.54 11.57
CA GLN A 196 -3.36 -7.24 12.87
C GLN A 196 -3.11 -8.75 12.76
N ASP A 197 -3.18 -9.32 11.56
CA ASP A 197 -2.86 -10.72 11.27
C ASP A 197 -2.01 -10.81 9.99
N LEU A 198 -1.01 -9.95 9.91
CA LEU A 198 -0.21 -9.76 8.71
C LEU A 198 0.87 -10.84 8.58
N LYS A 199 0.88 -11.51 7.44
CA LYS A 199 2.00 -12.34 7.01
C LYS A 199 2.91 -11.50 6.12
N TYR A 200 4.19 -11.42 6.46
CA TYR A 200 5.15 -10.62 5.72
C TYR A 200 6.57 -11.20 5.78
N GLU A 201 7.43 -10.73 4.88
CA GLU A 201 8.87 -10.99 4.87
C GLU A 201 9.63 -9.66 4.73
N ILE A 202 10.61 -9.44 5.60
CA ILE A 202 11.49 -8.27 5.55
C ILE A 202 12.74 -8.64 4.75
N GLN A 203 13.14 -7.77 3.82
CA GLN A 203 14.41 -7.85 3.12
C GLN A 203 15.17 -6.52 3.22
N GLY A 204 16.48 -6.60 3.47
CA GLY A 204 17.34 -5.43 3.62
C GLY A 204 17.24 -4.76 4.99
N GLU A 205 17.48 -3.45 5.02
CA GLU A 205 17.49 -2.64 6.24
C GLU A 205 16.08 -2.12 6.53
N VAL A 206 15.24 -2.96 7.13
CA VAL A 206 13.89 -2.61 7.57
C VAL A 206 13.68 -3.09 9.01
N PHE A 207 13.03 -2.26 9.82
CA PHE A 207 12.79 -2.56 11.23
C PHE A 207 11.31 -2.44 11.57
N LEU A 208 10.81 -3.33 12.43
CA LEU A 208 9.49 -3.18 13.02
C LEU A 208 9.62 -2.42 14.35
N LYS A 209 8.98 -1.26 14.47
CA LYS A 209 9.01 -0.37 15.65
C LYS A 209 7.62 0.07 16.05
N ASN A 210 7.47 0.64 17.24
CA ASN A 210 6.22 1.28 17.65
C ASN A 210 5.90 2.41 16.67
N GLN A 211 4.63 2.52 16.26
CA GLN A 211 4.18 3.55 15.34
C GLN A 211 4.34 4.96 15.95
N LEU A 212 4.50 5.96 15.07
CA LEU A 212 4.67 7.37 15.45
C LEU A 212 3.37 8.19 15.40
N TRP A 213 2.24 7.53 15.14
CA TRP A 213 0.90 8.11 15.14
C TRP A 213 0.04 7.52 16.29
N PRO A 214 -1.03 8.21 16.72
CA PRO A 214 -1.91 7.75 17.79
C PRO A 214 -2.54 6.38 17.57
#